data_AF-A0A515EW42-F1
#
_entry.id   AF-A0A515EW42-F1
#
_cell.length_a   1.000
_cell.length_b   1.000
_cell.length_c   1.000
_cell.angle_alpha   90.00
_cell.angle_beta   90.00
_cell.angle_gamma   90.00
#
_symmetry.space_group_name_H-M   'P 1'
#
loop_
_entity.id
_entity.type
_entity.pdbx_description
1 polymer ?
#
loop_
_entity_poly.entity_id
_entity_poly.type
_entity_poly.pdbx_seq_one_letter_code
_entity_poly.pdbx_strand_id
1 'polypeptide(L)'
;MPLRQEAVPVGTGADVPLKGVRANIVQSIRAFRVEELQNSARSLGHHFLYANLAEAQTKQDVLDLISQQFMLSVPVGKNFDALYDSMTDPVHKSGPQPGFIVVLEHIPANVKFDKEAREQLLDIFRDTSDYWGDRKIPFRCFYSFL
;
A
#
# COMPACT_ATOMS: atom_id res chain seq x y z
N MET A 1 -4.26 47.37 -13.36
CA MET A 1 -3.04 46.59 -13.65
C MET A 1 -3.26 45.18 -13.13
N PRO A 2 -3.55 44.18 -13.98
CA PRO A 2 -3.82 42.82 -13.53
C PRO A 2 -2.50 42.07 -13.26
N LEU A 3 -2.37 41.49 -12.08
CA LEU A 3 -1.29 40.57 -11.74
C LEU A 3 -1.58 39.24 -12.47
N ARG A 4 -0.96 39.04 -13.64
CA ARG A 4 -0.86 37.73 -14.28
C ARG A 4 0.04 36.87 -13.40
N GLN A 5 -0.58 36.02 -12.59
CA GLN A 5 0.12 34.94 -11.91
C GLN A 5 0.46 33.90 -12.97
N GLU A 6 1.74 33.84 -13.33
CA GLU A 6 2.32 32.78 -14.16
C GLU A 6 1.94 31.42 -13.57
N ALA A 7 1.15 30.66 -14.34
CA ALA A 7 0.97 29.26 -14.10
C ALA A 7 2.34 28.60 -14.21
N VAL A 8 2.89 28.17 -13.09
CA VAL A 8 3.98 27.20 -13.06
C VAL A 8 3.57 26.00 -13.92
N PRO A 9 4.33 25.65 -14.97
CA PRO A 9 4.12 24.38 -15.65
C PRO A 9 4.54 23.29 -14.66
N VAL A 10 3.57 22.75 -13.94
CA VAL A 10 3.76 21.52 -13.16
C VAL A 10 4.26 20.45 -14.13
N GLY A 11 5.44 19.91 -13.84
CA GLY A 11 6.28 19.18 -14.78
C GLY A 11 5.53 18.22 -15.69
N THR A 12 5.50 18.55 -16.98
CA THR A 12 5.33 17.60 -18.08
C THR A 12 6.54 16.66 -18.08
N GLY A 13 6.40 15.47 -17.49
CA GLY A 13 7.48 14.48 -17.51
C GLY A 13 7.41 13.33 -16.51
N ALA A 14 6.40 13.25 -15.63
CA ALA A 14 6.14 12.00 -14.91
C ALA A 14 5.45 11.02 -15.87
N ASP A 15 6.21 10.41 -16.78
CA ASP A 15 5.81 9.17 -17.41
C ASP A 15 5.54 8.20 -16.27
N VAL A 16 4.25 8.00 -16.02
CA VAL A 16 3.64 7.31 -14.89
C VAL A 16 4.61 6.25 -14.36
N PRO A 17 5.24 6.40 -13.17
CA PRO A 17 6.28 5.46 -12.70
C PRO A 17 5.79 4.01 -12.63
N LEU A 18 4.47 3.81 -12.70
CA LEU A 18 3.76 2.54 -12.72
C LEU A 18 3.47 1.97 -14.12
N LYS A 19 3.79 2.66 -15.23
CA LYS A 19 3.52 2.19 -16.61
C LYS A 19 4.24 0.87 -16.94
N GLY A 20 5.44 0.67 -16.39
CA GLY A 20 6.22 -0.57 -16.53
C GLY A 20 6.09 -1.54 -15.34
N VAL A 21 5.53 -1.09 -14.22
CA VAL A 21 5.38 -1.91 -13.02
C VAL A 21 4.14 -2.79 -13.22
N ARG A 22 4.26 -4.09 -12.93
CA ARG A 22 3.12 -5.01 -13.00
C ARG A 22 2.00 -4.53 -12.07
N ALA A 23 0.76 -4.67 -12.53
CA ALA A 23 -0.42 -4.26 -11.77
C ALA A 23 -0.52 -4.99 -10.43
N ASN A 24 -0.17 -6.28 -10.38
CA ASN A 24 -0.17 -7.11 -9.17
C ASN A 24 1.27 -7.46 -8.83
N ILE A 25 1.88 -6.67 -7.96
CA ILE A 25 3.28 -6.88 -7.58
C ILE A 25 3.47 -6.57 -6.11
N VAL A 26 4.35 -7.33 -5.47
CA VAL A 26 4.85 -7.07 -4.12
C VAL A 26 6.35 -6.89 -4.23
N GLN A 27 6.83 -5.66 -4.08
CA GLN A 27 8.25 -5.35 -4.26
C GLN A 27 8.76 -4.34 -3.24
N SER A 28 10.07 -4.24 -3.11
CA SER A 28 10.65 -3.24 -2.21
C SER A 28 10.41 -1.82 -2.74
N ILE A 29 10.09 -0.87 -1.87
CA ILE A 29 9.89 0.55 -2.23
C ILE A 29 11.18 1.27 -2.66
N ARG A 30 12.37 0.66 -2.47
CA ARG A 30 13.69 1.28 -2.66
C ARG A 30 13.91 2.11 -3.94
N ALA A 31 13.17 1.84 -5.02
CA ALA A 31 13.26 2.56 -6.29
C ALA A 31 12.18 3.64 -6.51
N PHE A 32 11.20 3.76 -5.61
CA PHE A 32 10.03 4.63 -5.73
C PHE A 32 9.85 5.45 -4.46
N ARG A 33 9.53 6.74 -4.57
CA ARG A 33 9.18 7.54 -3.39
C ARG A 33 7.70 7.41 -3.08
N VAL A 34 7.35 7.45 -1.79
CA VAL A 34 5.96 7.48 -1.31
C VAL A 34 5.16 8.58 -2.02
N GLU A 35 5.76 9.77 -2.18
CA GLU A 35 5.15 10.90 -2.88
C GLU A 35 4.85 10.60 -4.36
N GLU A 36 5.73 9.88 -5.06
CA GLU A 36 5.51 9.50 -6.46
C GLU A 36 4.38 8.46 -6.60
N LEU A 37 4.34 7.50 -5.66
CA LEU A 37 3.28 6.50 -5.60
C LEU A 37 1.94 7.14 -5.26
N GLN A 38 1.90 8.10 -4.32
CA GLN A 38 0.70 8.84 -3.95
C GLN A 38 0.19 9.69 -5.11
N ASN A 39 1.08 10.41 -5.80
CA ASN A 39 0.71 11.18 -7.00
C ASN A 39 0.16 10.27 -8.10
N SER A 40 0.76 9.10 -8.31
CA SER A 40 0.30 8.11 -9.28
C SER A 40 -1.07 7.55 -8.90
N ALA A 41 -1.28 7.18 -7.63
CA ALA A 41 -2.56 6.73 -7.12
C ALA A 41 -3.64 7.78 -7.36
N ARG A 42 -3.36 9.04 -7.03
CA ARG A 42 -4.27 10.17 -7.24
C ARG A 42 -4.59 10.39 -8.71
N SER A 43 -3.58 10.30 -9.59
CA SER A 43 -3.76 10.45 -11.04
C SER A 43 -4.57 9.31 -11.67
N LEU A 44 -4.43 8.09 -11.15
CA LEU A 44 -5.16 6.90 -11.59
C LEU A 44 -6.52 6.75 -10.89
N GLY A 45 -6.80 7.57 -9.88
CA GLY A 45 -7.97 7.44 -9.01
C GLY A 45 -7.94 6.19 -8.14
N HIS A 46 -6.77 5.59 -7.91
CA HIS A 46 -6.60 4.39 -7.08
C HIS A 46 -6.58 4.73 -5.59
N HIS A 47 -6.95 3.76 -4.76
CA HIS A 47 -6.83 3.87 -3.31
C HIS A 47 -5.36 3.79 -2.91
N PHE A 48 -4.88 4.83 -2.21
CA PHE A 48 -3.53 4.86 -1.65
C PHE A 48 -3.58 4.49 -0.17
N LEU A 49 -2.95 3.38 0.18
CA LEU A 49 -2.85 2.85 1.53
C LEU A 49 -1.39 2.93 1.97
N TYR A 50 -1.11 3.72 2.99
CA TYR A 50 0.23 3.92 3.52
C TYR A 50 0.25 3.55 4.99
N ALA A 51 1.26 2.78 5.40
CA ALA A 51 1.50 2.45 6.79
C ALA A 51 2.99 2.53 7.11
N ASN A 52 3.31 3.32 8.13
CA ASN A 52 4.62 3.38 8.75
C ASN A 52 4.67 2.44 9.96
N LEU A 53 5.62 1.50 9.95
CA LEU A 53 5.79 0.49 10.99
C LEU A 53 7.05 0.73 11.84
N ALA A 54 7.63 1.93 11.79
CA ALA A 54 8.85 2.27 12.53
C ALA A 54 8.72 2.09 14.04
N GLU A 55 7.53 2.37 14.59
CA GLU A 55 7.26 2.23 16.02
C GLU A 55 6.88 0.78 16.39
N ALA A 56 6.59 -0.05 15.38
CA ALA A 56 6.11 -1.40 15.57
C ALA A 56 7.20 -2.34 16.08
N GLN A 57 6.96 -2.97 17.22
CA GLN A 57 7.90 -3.96 17.77
C GLN A 57 7.39 -5.39 17.71
N THR A 58 6.07 -5.59 17.69
CA THR A 58 5.46 -6.91 17.75
C THR A 58 4.52 -7.11 16.58
N LYS A 59 4.19 -8.36 16.28
CA LYS A 59 3.18 -8.70 15.27
C LYS A 59 1.85 -7.98 15.50
N GLN A 60 1.40 -7.87 16.75
CA GLN A 60 0.17 -7.14 17.08
C GLN A 60 0.30 -5.66 16.75
N ASP A 61 1.41 -5.03 17.13
CA ASP A 61 1.65 -3.61 16.86
C ASP A 61 1.68 -3.31 15.36
N VAL A 62 2.32 -4.19 14.57
CA VAL A 62 2.30 -4.10 13.10
C VAL A 62 0.88 -4.15 12.56
N LEU A 63 0.06 -5.09 13.02
CA LEU A 63 -1.33 -5.23 12.58
C LEU A 63 -2.19 -4.02 12.97
N ASP A 64 -2.04 -3.53 14.20
CA ASP A 64 -2.75 -2.37 14.70
C ASP A 64 -2.37 -1.10 13.91
N LEU A 65 -1.08 -0.87 13.68
CA LEU A 65 -0.60 0.28 12.91
C LEU A 65 -1.05 0.24 11.46
N ILE A 66 -1.05 -0.94 10.81
CA ILE A 66 -1.61 -1.08 9.45
C ILE A 66 -3.09 -0.74 9.47
N SER A 67 -3.86 -1.29 10.42
CA SER A 67 -5.31 -1.03 10.54
C SER A 67 -5.63 0.44 10.66
N GLN A 68 -4.94 1.11 11.60
CA GLN A 68 -5.18 2.52 11.90
C GLN A 68 -4.79 3.40 10.72
N GLN A 69 -3.63 3.17 10.10
CA GLN A 69 -3.15 4.01 9.01
C GLN A 69 -3.86 3.75 7.68
N PHE A 70 -4.30 2.51 7.43
CA PHE A 70 -5.13 2.19 6.27
C PHE A 70 -6.59 2.63 6.46
N MET A 71 -6.94 3.16 7.63
CA MET A 71 -8.31 3.55 8.01
C MET A 71 -9.33 2.41 7.75
N LEU A 72 -8.92 1.17 8.02
CA LEU A 72 -9.80 0.02 7.84
C LEU A 72 -10.94 0.12 8.87
N SER A 73 -12.18 0.13 8.41
CA SER A 73 -13.36 0.21 9.30
C SER A 73 -13.53 -1.01 10.18
N VAL A 74 -12.85 -2.12 9.86
CA VAL A 74 -12.80 -3.32 10.68
C VAL A 74 -11.43 -3.34 11.36
N PRO A 75 -11.36 -3.46 12.71
CA PRO A 75 -10.09 -3.71 13.37
C PRO A 75 -9.50 -4.97 12.76
N VAL A 76 -8.29 -4.90 12.19
CA VAL A 76 -7.60 -6.12 11.78
C VAL A 76 -7.48 -6.96 13.03
N GLY A 77 -8.13 -8.12 13.00
CA GLY A 77 -8.12 -9.04 14.11
C GLY A 77 -6.68 -9.36 14.53
N LYS A 78 -6.52 -10.03 15.67
CA LYS A 78 -5.18 -10.35 16.24
C LYS A 78 -4.30 -11.23 15.33
N ASN A 79 -4.78 -11.61 14.15
CA ASN A 79 -4.18 -12.53 13.21
C ASN A 79 -3.99 -11.89 11.84
N PHE A 80 -3.01 -12.41 11.13
CA PHE A 80 -2.67 -12.08 9.76
C PHE A 80 -3.82 -12.37 8.77
N ASP A 81 -4.59 -13.43 8.98
CA ASP A 81 -5.78 -13.75 8.16
C ASP A 81 -6.82 -12.64 8.22
N ALA A 82 -6.98 -11.97 9.37
CA ALA A 82 -7.92 -10.89 9.49
C ALA A 82 -7.50 -9.64 8.69
N LEU A 83 -6.20 -9.50 8.40
CA LEU A 83 -5.68 -8.44 7.52
C LEU A 83 -6.11 -8.71 6.08
N TYR A 84 -5.95 -9.96 5.64
CA TYR A 84 -6.41 -10.44 4.33
C TYR A 84 -7.92 -10.20 4.17
N ASP A 85 -8.72 -10.62 5.15
CA ASP A 85 -10.18 -10.45 5.13
C ASP A 85 -10.56 -8.96 5.09
N SER A 86 -9.88 -8.11 5.86
CA SER A 86 -10.16 -6.67 5.88
C SER A 86 -9.79 -5.96 4.57
N MET A 87 -8.78 -6.47 3.85
CA MET A 87 -8.37 -5.92 2.55
C MET A 87 -9.17 -6.47 1.37
N THR A 88 -9.91 -7.57 1.55
CA THR A 88 -10.68 -8.21 0.48
C THR A 88 -12.19 -8.00 0.64
N ASP A 89 -12.77 -8.36 1.79
CA ASP A 89 -14.22 -8.49 2.00
C ASP A 89 -14.98 -7.14 2.02
N PRO A 90 -14.58 -6.14 2.82
CA PRO A 90 -15.25 -4.82 2.86
C PRO A 90 -15.04 -4.04 1.55
N VAL A 91 -13.84 -4.19 1.00
CA VAL A 91 -13.40 -3.52 -0.22
C VAL A 91 -14.14 -4.08 -1.43
N HIS A 92 -14.34 -5.41 -1.50
CA HIS A 92 -15.14 -6.04 -2.55
C HIS A 92 -16.60 -5.60 -2.48
N LYS A 93 -17.15 -5.44 -1.26
CA LYS A 93 -18.52 -4.95 -1.05
C LYS A 93 -18.71 -3.47 -1.35
N SER A 94 -17.64 -2.67 -1.38
CA SER A 94 -17.70 -1.21 -1.57
C SER A 94 -17.88 -0.76 -3.04
N GLY A 95 -17.98 -1.69 -3.99
CA GLY A 95 -18.28 -1.41 -5.40
C GLY A 95 -17.08 -1.59 -6.35
N PRO A 96 -17.14 -1.04 -7.58
CA PRO A 96 -16.05 -1.15 -8.56
C PRO A 96 -14.81 -0.42 -8.04
N GLN A 97 -13.77 -1.19 -7.73
CA GLN A 97 -12.52 -0.66 -7.21
C GLN A 97 -11.60 -0.24 -8.36
N PRO A 98 -11.18 1.04 -8.42
CA PRO A 98 -10.31 1.52 -9.49
C PRO A 98 -8.91 0.89 -9.42
N GLY A 99 -8.46 0.51 -8.22
CA GLY A 99 -7.14 -0.06 -7.97
C GLY A 99 -6.63 0.27 -6.57
N PHE A 100 -5.58 -0.42 -6.14
CA PHE A 100 -4.94 -0.25 -4.84
C PHE A 100 -3.44 -0.05 -4.99
N ILE A 101 -2.91 0.90 -4.25
CA ILE A 101 -1.48 1.13 -4.08
C ILE A 101 -1.21 1.10 -2.58
N VAL A 102 -0.54 0.05 -2.14
CA VAL A 102 -0.17 -0.21 -0.75
C VAL A 102 1.31 0.09 -0.54
N VAL A 103 1.63 0.79 0.53
CA VAL A 103 2.98 1.15 0.92
C VAL A 103 3.19 0.85 2.39
N LEU A 104 4.15 -0.03 2.68
CA LEU A 104 4.58 -0.41 4.02
C LEU A 104 6.01 0.08 4.23
N GLU A 105 6.20 1.12 5.03
CA GLU A 105 7.53 1.61 5.37
C GLU A 105 7.98 1.12 6.74
N HIS A 106 9.30 0.99 6.90
CA HIS A 106 9.94 0.66 8.16
C HIS A 106 9.44 -0.65 8.80
N ILE A 107 9.24 -1.70 8.01
CA ILE A 107 8.89 -3.02 8.56
C ILE A 107 9.98 -3.43 9.57
N PRO A 108 9.61 -3.72 10.83
CA PRO A 108 10.57 -4.09 11.85
C PRO A 108 11.28 -5.40 11.49
N ALA A 109 12.56 -5.49 11.81
CA ALA A 109 13.37 -6.70 11.65
C ALA A 109 14.04 -7.07 13.00
N ASN A 110 13.23 -7.11 14.05
CA ASN A 110 13.68 -7.40 15.41
C ASN A 110 13.37 -8.85 15.82
N VAL A 111 13.86 -9.30 16.98
CA VAL A 111 13.65 -10.68 17.48
C VAL A 111 12.19 -10.98 17.85
N LYS A 112 11.34 -9.96 17.99
CA LYS A 112 9.88 -10.14 18.22
C LYS A 112 9.09 -10.18 16.91
N PHE A 113 9.72 -9.80 15.80
CA PHE A 113 9.22 -9.83 14.44
C PHE A 113 10.28 -10.49 13.55
N ASP A 114 10.45 -11.79 13.79
CA ASP A 114 11.45 -12.60 13.10
C ASP A 114 11.17 -12.68 11.59
N LYS A 115 12.15 -13.23 10.87
CA LYS A 115 12.05 -13.47 9.43
C LYS A 115 10.75 -14.17 9.04
N GLU A 116 10.29 -15.15 9.83
CA GLU A 116 9.06 -15.89 9.56
C GLU A 116 7.81 -14.99 9.62
N ALA A 117 7.69 -14.13 10.63
CA ALA A 117 6.57 -13.19 10.76
C ALA A 117 6.54 -12.17 9.62
N ARG A 118 7.71 -11.72 9.18
CA ARG A 118 7.87 -10.86 8.01
C ARG A 118 7.46 -11.56 6.72
N GLU A 119 7.91 -12.80 6.53
CA GLU A 119 7.53 -13.58 5.35
C GLU A 119 6.03 -13.81 5.33
N GLN A 120 5.41 -14.19 6.46
CA GLN A 120 3.95 -14.28 6.59
C GLN A 120 3.25 -12.97 6.22
N LEU A 121 3.72 -11.82 6.73
CA LEU A 121 3.15 -10.52 6.39
C LEU A 121 3.18 -10.29 4.87
N LEU A 122 4.34 -10.50 4.25
CA LEU A 122 4.52 -10.31 2.80
C LEU A 122 3.70 -11.30 1.97
N ASP A 123 3.55 -12.53 2.45
CA ASP A 123 2.78 -13.58 1.78
C ASP A 123 1.29 -13.20 1.72
N ILE A 124 0.73 -12.67 2.81
CA ILE A 124 -0.67 -12.16 2.82
C ILE A 124 -0.87 -11.05 1.81
N PHE A 125 0.05 -10.09 1.74
CA PHE A 125 -0.06 -9.00 0.75
C PHE A 125 0.06 -9.53 -0.67
N ARG A 126 0.86 -10.58 -0.88
CA ARG A 126 1.02 -11.24 -2.17
C ARG A 126 -0.25 -12.00 -2.56
N ASP A 127 -0.82 -12.78 -1.65
CA ASP A 127 -2.09 -13.47 -1.87
C ASP A 127 -3.23 -12.47 -2.12
N THR A 128 -3.26 -11.37 -1.35
CA THR A 128 -4.22 -10.28 -1.57
C THR A 128 -4.03 -9.66 -2.96
N SER A 129 -2.78 -9.44 -3.38
CA SER A 129 -2.47 -8.91 -4.71
C SER A 129 -2.92 -9.84 -5.84
N ASP A 130 -2.77 -11.14 -5.65
CA ASP A 130 -3.15 -12.16 -6.63
C ASP A 130 -4.69 -12.26 -6.72
N TYR A 131 -5.36 -12.26 -5.56
CA TYR A 131 -6.82 -12.24 -5.45
C TYR A 131 -7.45 -11.07 -6.20
N TRP A 132 -6.91 -9.85 -6.02
CA TRP A 132 -7.36 -8.68 -6.77
C TRP A 132 -7.00 -8.76 -8.26
N GLY A 133 -5.85 -9.35 -8.56
CA GLY A 133 -5.37 -9.59 -9.90
C GLY A 133 -6.27 -10.48 -10.75
N ASP A 134 -6.73 -11.59 -10.19
CA ASP A 134 -7.71 -12.50 -10.81
C ASP A 134 -9.02 -11.77 -11.14
N ARG A 135 -9.37 -10.75 -10.34
CA ARG A 135 -10.53 -9.89 -10.53
C ARG A 135 -10.27 -8.71 -11.49
N LYS A 136 -9.10 -8.67 -12.12
CA LYS A 136 -8.61 -7.59 -13.01
C LYS A 136 -8.52 -6.23 -12.32
N ILE A 137 -8.31 -6.22 -11.01
CA ILE A 137 -8.12 -5.00 -10.22
C ILE A 137 -6.63 -4.85 -9.94
N PRO A 138 -6.01 -3.71 -10.30
CA PRO A 138 -4.58 -3.51 -10.09
C PRO A 138 -4.28 -3.33 -8.59
N PHE A 139 -3.44 -4.19 -8.03
CA PHE A 139 -2.99 -4.12 -6.63
C PHE A 139 -1.47 -4.08 -6.51
N ARG A 140 -0.92 -2.92 -6.17
CA ARG A 140 0.53 -2.70 -6.12
C ARG A 140 0.97 -2.54 -4.67
N CYS A 141 1.74 -3.48 -4.15
CA CYS A 141 2.26 -3.41 -2.78
C CYS A 141 3.76 -3.13 -2.79
N PHE A 142 4.15 -2.09 -2.07
CA PHE A 142 5.53 -1.68 -1.89
C PHE A 142 5.90 -1.81 -0.41
N TYR A 143 7.03 -2.44 -0.12
CA TYR A 143 7.48 -2.63 1.25
C TYR A 143 8.91 -2.14 1.49
N SER A 144 9.23 -1.71 2.70
CA SER A 144 10.58 -1.32 3.11
C SER A 144 10.93 -1.98 4.44
N PHE A 145 12.20 -2.34 4.62
CA PHE A 145 12.70 -2.83 5.91
C PHE A 145 13.42 -1.70 6.64
N LEU A 146 13.28 -1.68 7.96
CA LEU A 146 14.13 -0.90 8.86
C LEU A 146 15.42 -1.68 9.18
#